data_AF-A0A9D8P384-F1
#
_entry.id   AF-A0A9D8P384-F1
#
_cell.length_a   1.000
_cell.length_b   1.000
_cell.length_c   1.000
_cell.angle_alpha   90.00
_cell.angle_beta   90.00
_cell.angle_gamma   90.00
#
_symmetry.space_group_name_H-M   'P 1'
#
loop_
_entity.id
_entity.type
_entity.pdbx_description
1 polymer ?
#
loop_
_entity_poly.entity_id
_entity_poly.type
_entity_poly.pdbx_seq_one_letter_code
_entity_poly.pdbx_strand_id
1 'polypeptide(L)'
;MILLYGHPRTGKSHLLQQIGLGQDLDALILQHAQGEQTSLKHFFLNFPEQFQFLESHLLHQSTSKLMALGGSTLLRTSAPKGALIIYLYTPYAILEKRWLTSKPAALEHQSHQLFYEQRHLHYLKQADLILPSDSAWNVENIKRIIRMKT
;
A
#
# COMPACT_ATOMS: atom_id res chain seq x y z
N MET A 1 -6.21 -0.52 14.03
CA MET A 1 -5.83 -1.06 12.71
C MET A 1 -4.33 -0.81 12.47
N ILE A 2 -3.64 -1.70 11.77
CA ILE A 2 -2.26 -1.53 11.29
C ILE A 2 -2.29 -1.43 9.76
N LEU A 3 -1.58 -0.45 9.21
CA LEU A 3 -1.52 -0.16 7.79
C LEU A 3 -0.11 -0.40 7.28
N LEU A 4 0.06 -1.34 6.35
CA LEU A 4 1.31 -1.50 5.60
C LEU A 4 1.28 -0.51 4.44
N TYR A 5 2.21 0.44 4.44
CA TYR A 5 2.33 1.49 3.45
C TYR A 5 3.70 1.49 2.78
N GLY A 6 3.83 2.20 1.66
CA GLY A 6 5.06 2.30 0.89
C GLY A 6 4.85 2.06 -0.61
N HIS A 7 5.93 2.21 -1.38
CA HIS A 7 5.89 2.18 -2.84
C HIS A 7 5.20 0.93 -3.44
N PRO A 8 4.63 1.03 -4.65
CA PRO A 8 4.24 -0.15 -5.42
C PRO A 8 5.44 -1.10 -5.57
N ARG A 9 5.21 -2.41 -5.48
CA ARG A 9 6.24 -3.46 -5.57
C ARG A 9 7.22 -3.54 -4.37
N THR A 10 6.92 -2.95 -3.23
CA THR A 10 7.70 -3.18 -1.98
C THR A 10 7.45 -4.54 -1.33
N GLY A 11 6.42 -5.28 -1.75
CA GLY A 11 6.10 -6.61 -1.19
C GLY A 11 5.03 -6.62 -0.10
N LYS A 12 4.27 -5.53 0.08
CA LYS A 12 3.16 -5.45 1.06
C LYS A 12 2.18 -6.63 0.97
N SER A 13 1.67 -6.91 -0.23
CA SER A 13 0.74 -8.02 -0.47
C SER A 13 1.37 -9.38 -0.19
N HIS A 14 2.65 -9.55 -0.53
CA HIS A 14 3.39 -10.78 -0.24
C HIS A 14 3.58 -10.98 1.27
N LEU A 15 3.93 -9.92 1.99
CA LEU A 15 4.07 -9.95 3.45
C LEU A 15 2.73 -10.26 4.13
N LEU A 16 1.64 -9.68 3.64
CA LEU A 16 0.28 -9.98 4.10
C LEU A 16 -0.05 -11.47 3.95
N GLN A 17 0.27 -12.05 2.78
CA GLN A 17 0.10 -13.49 2.52
C GLN A 17 0.94 -14.35 3.47
N GLN A 18 2.21 -13.98 3.72
CA GLN A 18 3.08 -14.72 4.64
C GLN A 18 2.62 -14.66 6.10
N ILE A 19 2.03 -13.54 6.51
CA ILE A 19 1.46 -13.39 7.85
C ILE A 19 0.20 -14.27 8.00
N GLY A 20 -0.56 -14.46 6.91
CA GLY A 20 -1.77 -15.27 6.89
C GLY A 20 -3.01 -14.57 7.46
N LEU A 21 -2.97 -13.24 7.61
CA LEU A 21 -4.09 -12.44 8.09
C LEU A 21 -4.07 -11.02 7.48
N GLY A 22 -5.22 -10.38 7.45
CA GLY A 22 -5.38 -9.01 6.97
C GLY A 22 -6.01 -8.91 5.59
N GLN A 23 -6.08 -7.70 5.05
CA GLN A 23 -6.69 -7.40 3.75
C GLN A 23 -5.75 -6.59 2.86
N ASP A 24 -5.85 -6.79 1.55
CA ASP A 24 -5.20 -5.94 0.56
C ASP A 24 -6.23 -4.97 -0.01
N LEU A 25 -6.02 -3.66 0.20
CA LEU A 25 -6.97 -2.63 -0.22
C LEU A 25 -7.12 -2.59 -1.74
N ASP A 26 -6.03 -2.77 -2.49
CA ASP A 26 -6.06 -2.80 -3.95
C ASP A 26 -6.90 -3.99 -4.45
N ALA A 27 -6.82 -5.14 -3.76
CA ALA A 27 -7.67 -6.29 -4.06
C ALA A 27 -9.15 -6.07 -3.71
N LEU A 28 -9.44 -5.42 -2.57
CA LEU A 28 -10.81 -5.07 -2.18
C LEU A 28 -11.47 -4.10 -3.17
N ILE A 29 -10.73 -3.09 -3.63
CA ILE A 29 -11.22 -2.14 -4.65
C ILE A 29 -11.60 -2.89 -5.92
N LEU A 30 -10.74 -3.79 -6.39
CA LEU A 30 -11.00 -4.57 -7.60
C LEU A 30 -12.26 -5.47 -7.45
N GLN A 31 -12.48 -6.04 -6.26
CA GLN A 31 -13.69 -6.82 -5.98
C GLN A 31 -14.97 -5.97 -5.98
N HIS A 32 -14.89 -4.71 -5.53
CA HIS A 32 -16.04 -3.79 -5.48
C HIS A 32 -16.31 -3.10 -6.81
N ALA A 33 -15.31 -2.97 -7.68
CA ALA A 33 -15.44 -2.33 -8.99
C ALA A 33 -16.25 -3.15 -10.02
N GLN A 34 -17.16 -4.05 -9.59
CA GLN A 34 -17.92 -4.98 -10.44
C GLN A 34 -18.47 -4.28 -11.71
N GLY A 35 -18.00 -4.74 -12.87
CA GLY A 35 -18.21 -4.12 -14.19
C GLY A 35 -17.01 -4.46 -15.09
N GLU A 36 -17.04 -4.13 -16.39
CA GLU A 36 -16.08 -4.48 -17.46
C GLU A 36 -14.59 -4.06 -17.25
N GLN A 37 -14.19 -3.75 -16.03
CA GLN A 37 -12.84 -3.39 -15.63
C GLN A 37 -11.91 -4.61 -15.72
N THR A 38 -11.04 -4.63 -16.71
CA THR A 38 -10.07 -5.70 -16.93
C THR A 38 -8.92 -5.71 -15.90
N SER A 39 -8.65 -4.59 -15.23
CA SER A 39 -7.59 -4.50 -14.22
C SER A 39 -7.72 -3.28 -13.30
N LEU A 40 -7.07 -3.35 -12.13
CA LEU A 40 -6.95 -2.22 -11.20
C LEU A 40 -6.30 -0.98 -11.86
N LYS A 41 -5.33 -1.19 -12.76
CA LYS A 41 -4.70 -0.10 -13.52
C LYS A 41 -5.71 0.61 -14.41
N HIS A 42 -6.55 -0.16 -15.12
CA HIS A 42 -7.59 0.41 -15.97
C HIS A 42 -8.59 1.22 -15.13
N PHE A 43 -9.01 0.68 -13.99
CA PHE A 43 -9.93 1.37 -13.10
C PHE A 43 -9.33 2.66 -12.53
N PHE A 44 -8.08 2.61 -12.06
CA PHE A 44 -7.36 3.79 -11.55
C PHE A 44 -7.24 4.92 -12.58
N LEU A 45 -6.97 4.60 -13.85
CA LEU A 45 -6.74 5.60 -14.89
C LEU A 45 -8.04 6.20 -15.44
N ASN A 46 -9.09 5.39 -15.59
CA ASN A 46 -10.33 5.84 -16.25
C ASN A 46 -11.39 6.34 -15.26
N PHE A 47 -11.31 5.95 -13.99
CA PHE A 47 -12.31 6.29 -12.97
C PHE A 47 -11.65 6.79 -11.68
N PRO A 48 -10.79 7.84 -11.75
CA PRO A 48 -9.96 8.26 -10.62
C PRO A 48 -10.76 8.70 -9.39
N GLU A 49 -11.89 9.39 -9.58
CA GLU A 49 -12.76 9.83 -8.47
C GLU A 49 -13.42 8.65 -7.75
N GLN A 50 -13.93 7.68 -8.52
CA GLN A 50 -14.53 6.46 -7.98
C GLN A 50 -13.47 5.59 -7.27
N PHE A 51 -12.26 5.51 -7.84
CA PHE A 51 -11.12 4.84 -7.21
C PHE A 51 -10.78 5.47 -5.86
N GLN A 52 -10.64 6.80 -5.81
CA GLN A 52 -10.34 7.52 -4.58
C GLN A 52 -11.47 7.38 -3.54
N PHE A 53 -12.72 7.44 -3.98
CA PHE A 53 -13.87 7.19 -3.11
C PHE A 53 -13.79 5.80 -2.49
N LEU A 54 -13.57 4.75 -3.30
CA LEU A 54 -13.43 3.38 -2.82
C LEU A 54 -12.22 3.19 -1.91
N GLU A 55 -11.07 3.78 -2.23
CA GLU A 55 -9.89 3.80 -1.34
C GLU A 55 -10.26 4.33 0.04
N SER A 56 -10.90 5.50 0.10
CA SER A 56 -11.27 6.13 1.36
C SER A 56 -12.33 5.33 2.11
N HIS A 57 -13.39 4.92 1.41
CA HIS A 57 -14.52 4.22 1.97
C HIS A 57 -14.12 2.86 2.56
N LEU A 58 -13.44 2.03 1.78
CA LEU A 58 -13.02 0.68 2.20
C LEU A 58 -11.98 0.73 3.31
N LEU A 59 -11.07 1.71 3.27
CA LEU A 59 -10.08 1.90 4.33
C LEU A 59 -10.75 2.23 5.68
N HIS A 60 -11.75 3.12 5.69
CA HIS A 60 -12.41 3.57 6.92
C HIS A 60 -13.48 2.61 7.45
N GLN A 61 -14.10 1.81 6.58
CA GLN A 61 -15.11 0.83 6.99
C GLN A 61 -14.53 -0.55 7.31
N SER A 62 -13.25 -0.81 6.99
CA SER A 62 -12.65 -2.11 7.26
C SER A 62 -12.57 -2.40 8.76
N THR A 63 -13.02 -3.60 9.13
CA THR A 63 -12.85 -4.18 10.47
C THR A 63 -11.52 -4.95 10.60
N SER A 64 -10.71 -5.00 9.53
CA SER A 64 -9.45 -5.72 9.54
C SER A 64 -8.44 -5.09 10.50
N LYS A 65 -7.72 -5.94 11.23
CA LYS A 65 -6.63 -5.49 12.12
C LYS A 65 -5.38 -5.10 11.34
N LEU A 66 -5.18 -5.65 10.14
CA LEU A 66 -4.02 -5.41 9.27
C LEU A 66 -4.49 -5.16 7.84
N MET A 67 -3.98 -4.12 7.20
CA MET A 67 -4.29 -3.81 5.81
C MET A 67 -3.05 -3.39 5.03
N ALA A 68 -2.86 -3.95 3.83
CA ALA A 68 -1.91 -3.45 2.85
C ALA A 68 -2.57 -2.37 1.99
N LEU A 69 -1.92 -1.20 1.91
CA LEU A 69 -2.42 -0.06 1.13
C LEU A 69 -1.81 -0.01 -0.27
N GLY A 70 -2.50 0.65 -1.20
CA GLY A 70 -1.91 1.06 -2.47
C GLY A 70 -0.81 2.10 -2.25
N GLY A 71 0.12 2.21 -3.20
CA GLY A 71 1.29 3.10 -3.06
C GLY A 71 0.96 4.59 -2.94
N SER A 72 -0.25 4.99 -3.29
CA SER A 72 -0.68 6.39 -3.29
C SER A 72 -1.89 6.65 -2.38
N THR A 73 -2.35 5.67 -1.61
CA THR A 73 -3.60 5.77 -0.85
C THR A 73 -3.61 6.99 0.09
N LEU A 74 -2.64 7.10 1.00
CA LEU A 74 -2.57 8.23 1.95
C LEU A 74 -2.06 9.55 1.34
N LEU A 75 -1.83 9.62 0.01
CA LEU A 75 -1.67 10.91 -0.68
C LEU A 75 -3.02 11.55 -1.01
N ARG A 76 -4.07 10.73 -1.10
CA ARG A 76 -5.42 11.11 -1.54
C ARG A 76 -6.48 10.91 -0.47
N THR A 77 -6.15 10.17 0.58
CA THR A 77 -7.02 9.85 1.71
C THR A 77 -6.30 10.10 3.03
N SER A 78 -7.04 10.00 4.13
CA SER A 78 -6.48 10.00 5.48
C SER A 78 -6.50 8.59 6.06
N ALA A 79 -5.61 8.34 7.02
CA ALA A 79 -5.65 7.10 7.79
C ALA A 79 -6.78 7.15 8.84
N PRO A 80 -7.46 6.02 9.12
CA PRO A 80 -8.43 5.95 10.21
C PRO A 80 -7.79 6.35 11.55
N LYS A 81 -8.56 7.03 12.41
CA LYS A 81 -8.07 7.50 13.71
C LYS A 81 -7.48 6.35 14.53
N GLY A 82 -6.25 6.55 15.03
CA GLY A 82 -5.54 5.56 15.85
C GLY A 82 -4.94 4.39 15.07
N ALA A 83 -4.96 4.42 13.74
CA ALA A 83 -4.21 3.48 12.91
C ALA A 83 -2.69 3.61 13.17
N LEU A 84 -1.99 2.48 13.17
CA LEU A 84 -0.53 2.44 13.15
C LEU A 84 -0.05 2.27 11.71
N ILE A 85 0.72 3.21 11.19
CA ILE A 85 1.23 3.21 9.82
C ILE A 85 2.66 2.66 9.83
N ILE A 86 2.85 1.50 9.21
CA ILE A 86 4.14 0.87 9.00
C ILE A 86 4.58 1.12 7.55
N TYR A 87 5.63 1.90 7.35
CA TYR A 87 6.26 2.04 6.05
C TYR A 87 7.23 0.89 5.79
N LEU A 88 6.91 0.05 4.79
CA LEU A 88 7.85 -0.92 4.25
C LEU A 88 8.83 -0.23 3.29
N TYR A 89 10.01 0.07 3.81
CA TYR A 89 11.08 0.71 3.08
C TYR A 89 11.76 -0.27 2.11
N THR A 90 11.89 0.14 0.86
CA THR A 90 12.72 -0.54 -0.14
C THR A 90 13.61 0.51 -0.81
N PRO A 91 14.93 0.28 -0.93
CA PRO A 91 15.83 1.18 -1.64
C PRO A 91 15.42 1.40 -3.10
N TYR A 92 15.65 2.60 -3.61
CA TYR A 92 15.35 2.99 -5.00
C TYR A 92 15.90 1.99 -6.02
N ALA A 93 17.18 1.62 -5.90
CA ALA A 93 17.85 0.71 -6.83
C ALA A 93 17.17 -0.68 -6.96
N ILE A 94 16.46 -1.12 -5.91
CA ILE A 94 15.70 -2.38 -5.94
C ILE A 94 14.34 -2.15 -6.62
N LEU A 95 13.66 -1.04 -6.30
CA LEU A 95 12.37 -0.72 -6.88
C LEU A 95 12.46 -0.38 -8.36
N GLU A 96 13.49 0.34 -8.78
CA GLU A 96 13.75 0.67 -10.18
C GLU A 96 13.79 -0.61 -11.03
N LYS A 97 14.57 -1.62 -10.60
CA LYS A 97 14.60 -2.94 -11.26
C LYS A 97 13.24 -3.60 -11.35
N ARG A 98 12.40 -3.49 -10.30
CA ARG A 98 11.03 -4.04 -10.27
C ARG A 98 10.06 -3.24 -11.15
N TRP A 99 10.26 -1.93 -11.31
CA TRP A 99 9.40 -1.08 -12.12
C TRP A 99 9.73 -1.16 -13.61
N LEU A 100 10.98 -1.51 -13.97
CA LEU A 100 11.33 -1.84 -15.34
C LEU A 100 10.55 -3.04 -15.89
N THR A 101 10.24 -4.02 -15.05
CA THR A 101 9.43 -5.19 -15.44
C THR A 101 7.93 -4.94 -15.28
N SER A 102 7.54 -4.13 -14.29
CA SER A 102 6.14 -3.78 -14.08
C SER A 102 5.97 -2.36 -13.57
N LYS A 103 5.77 -1.45 -14.53
CA LYS A 103 5.59 -0.02 -14.31
C LYS A 103 4.35 0.28 -13.43
N PRO A 104 4.50 1.06 -12.35
CA PRO A 104 3.36 1.52 -11.56
C PRO A 104 2.38 2.36 -12.40
N ALA A 105 1.08 2.19 -12.18
CA ALA A 105 0.05 2.98 -12.87
C ALA A 105 0.23 4.49 -12.63
N ALA A 106 0.48 4.86 -11.37
CA ALA A 106 0.65 6.25 -10.95
C ALA A 106 2.01 6.89 -11.35
N LEU A 107 2.88 6.16 -12.07
CA LEU A 107 4.15 6.72 -12.57
C LEU A 107 3.92 7.68 -13.75
N GLU A 108 2.92 7.37 -14.59
CA GLU A 108 2.57 8.18 -15.77
C GLU A 108 3.80 8.58 -16.61
N HIS A 109 4.06 9.89 -16.73
CA HIS A 109 5.16 10.48 -17.51
C HIS A 109 6.38 10.87 -16.66
N GLN A 110 6.37 10.63 -15.35
CA GLN A 110 7.47 10.99 -14.46
C GLN A 110 8.65 10.01 -14.58
N SER A 111 9.86 10.47 -14.25
CA SER A 111 11.00 9.57 -14.06
C SER A 111 10.81 8.68 -12.83
N HIS A 112 11.37 7.47 -12.85
CA HIS A 112 11.32 6.56 -11.69
C HIS A 112 11.90 7.21 -10.42
N GLN A 113 12.99 7.96 -10.58
CA GLN A 113 13.65 8.65 -9.47
C GLN A 113 12.75 9.73 -8.85
N LEU A 114 12.18 10.62 -9.66
CA LEU A 114 11.29 11.67 -9.16
C LEU A 114 10.05 11.06 -8.48
N PHE A 115 9.48 10.02 -9.09
CA PHE A 115 8.36 9.27 -8.52
C PHE A 115 8.68 8.64 -7.16
N TYR A 116 9.91 8.13 -7.01
CA TYR A 116 10.42 7.58 -5.75
C TYR A 116 10.58 8.68 -4.70
N GLU A 117 11.35 9.72 -5.01
CA GLU A 117 11.71 10.77 -4.05
C GLU A 117 10.48 11.49 -3.48
N GLN A 118 9.52 11.87 -4.34
CA GLN A 118 8.30 12.56 -3.91
C GLN A 118 7.49 11.73 -2.91
N ARG A 119 7.38 10.42 -3.15
CA ARG A 119 6.58 9.51 -2.31
C ARG A 119 7.35 9.05 -1.08
N HIS A 120 8.65 8.86 -1.19
CA HIS A 120 9.50 8.46 -0.08
C HIS A 120 9.40 9.47 1.06
N LEU A 121 9.52 10.77 0.75
CA LEU A 121 9.33 11.84 1.74
C LEU A 121 7.93 11.82 2.37
N HIS A 122 6.89 11.54 1.59
CA HIS A 122 5.54 11.40 2.13
C HIS A 122 5.43 10.21 3.09
N TYR A 123 5.96 9.05 2.72
CA TYR A 123 5.93 7.87 3.57
C TYR A 123 6.65 8.11 4.90
N LEU A 124 7.81 8.76 4.87
CA LEU A 124 8.54 9.12 6.09
C LEU A 124 7.72 10.03 7.01
N LYS A 125 6.94 10.96 6.47
CA LYS A 125 6.08 11.86 7.25
C LYS A 125 4.85 11.16 7.84
N GLN A 126 4.35 10.13 7.18
CA GLN A 126 3.13 9.41 7.60
C GLN A 126 3.43 8.22 8.52
N ALA A 127 4.65 7.66 8.49
CA ALA A 127 4.96 6.42 9.18
C ALA A 127 5.15 6.62 10.68
N ASP A 128 4.52 5.74 11.47
CA ASP A 128 4.84 5.56 12.89
C ASP A 128 6.04 4.62 13.07
N LEU A 129 6.24 3.69 12.13
CA LEU A 129 7.32 2.71 12.13
C LEU A 129 7.82 2.47 10.71
N ILE A 130 9.14 2.32 10.55
CA ILE A 130 9.77 1.99 9.27
C ILE A 130 10.42 0.63 9.39
N LEU A 131 10.09 -0.29 8.48
CA LEU A 131 10.69 -1.62 8.41
C LEU A 131 11.31 -1.86 7.03
N PRO A 132 12.53 -2.43 6.94
CA PRO A 132 13.13 -2.79 5.66
C PRO A 132 12.39 -3.97 5.02
N SER A 133 11.97 -3.83 3.76
CA SER A 133 11.05 -4.78 3.09
C SER A 133 11.58 -6.20 2.89
N ASP A 134 12.90 -6.39 2.96
CA ASP A 134 13.63 -7.64 2.70
C ASP A 134 13.95 -8.42 3.98
N SER A 135 13.53 -7.94 5.14
CA SER A 135 13.78 -8.63 6.41
C SER A 135 12.79 -9.77 6.64
N ALA A 136 13.30 -11.01 6.68
CA ALA A 136 12.55 -12.19 7.10
C ALA A 136 11.91 -12.03 8.49
N TRP A 137 12.41 -11.11 9.32
CA TRP A 137 11.90 -10.81 10.66
C TRP A 137 10.60 -10.01 10.66
N ASN A 138 10.19 -9.44 9.52
CA ASN A 138 9.00 -8.60 9.44
C ASN A 138 7.71 -9.34 9.76
N VAL A 139 7.59 -10.61 9.38
CA VAL A 139 6.39 -11.43 9.65
C VAL A 139 6.15 -11.53 11.16
N GLU A 140 7.17 -11.94 11.92
CA GLU A 140 7.06 -12.14 13.36
C GLU A 140 6.94 -10.80 14.11
N ASN A 141 7.64 -9.75 13.68
CA ASN A 141 7.48 -8.42 14.26
C ASN A 141 6.05 -7.89 14.08
N ILE A 142 5.49 -7.98 12.88
CA ILE A 142 4.11 -7.51 12.63
C ILE A 142 3.11 -8.36 13.41
N LYS A 143 3.26 -9.69 13.45
CA LYS A 143 2.42 -10.56 14.30
C LYS A 143 2.49 -10.16 15.78
N ARG A 144 3.69 -9.85 16.30
CA ARG A 144 3.86 -9.38 17.68
C ARG A 144 3.15 -8.04 17.91
N ILE A 145 3.30 -7.08 17.00
CA ILE A 145 2.63 -5.77 17.10
C ILE A 145 1.10 -5.95 17.09
N ILE A 146 0.58 -6.84 16.23
CA ILE A 146 -0.85 -7.16 16.21
C ILE A 146 -1.31 -7.67 17.58
N ARG A 147 -0.59 -8.62 18.18
CA ARG A 147 -0.94 -9.18 19.50
C ARG A 147 -0.93 -8.14 20.64
N MET A 148 -0.04 -7.15 20.56
CA MET A 148 0.04 -6.10 21.59
C MET A 148 -1.10 -5.06 21.50
N LYS A 149 -1.77 -4.96 20.34
CA LYS A 149 -2.88 -4.02 20.10
C LYS A 149 -4.26 -4.68 20.22
N THR A 150 -4.34 -5.94 20.65
CA THR A 150 -5.57 -6.72 20.80
C THR A 150 -5.75 -7.18 22.22
#